data_AF-A0A2D8RSI0-F1
#
_entry.id   AF-A0A2D8RSI0-F1
#
_cell.length_a   1.000
_cell.length_b   1.000
_cell.length_c   1.000
_cell.angle_alpha   90.00
_cell.angle_beta   90.00
_cell.angle_gamma   90.00
#
_symmetry.space_group_name_H-M   'P 1'
#
loop_
_entity.id
_entity.type
_entity.pdbx_description
1 polymer ?
#
loop_
_entity_poly.entity_id
_entity_poly.type
_entity_poly.pdbx_seq_one_letter_code
_entity_poly.pdbx_strand_id
1 'polypeptide(L)'
;MKSIIHLTTALALGNFAWSAPLDTQIVADDAKWLAHLDMQALKDSMIGGFALARAKEEIAKENGTPISIDIDLVAEELHSVTAYGTSFDKEPDKSSVLIVRTGPRARSIIDAYIASMEMKLEGKTGIKRLDDKAYDTYLIGNEVYASFLRDDLCVSSKSYDQIEKAQRVIEGESGNLEESDSELLIKIGAGFFFLATANGLDSIGEVPPQAKILQKAKGGQLVLGERGEMFRVNLALSTPDAEVSSQLSRIIQGMVALASFAEVGNESLNTLMNNLDVEETDRYVSFNIEYPVVGLFNILQALEDQKDSEESEVPVANEEA
;
A
#
# COMPACT_ATOMS: atom_id res chain seq x y z
N MET A 1 -31.72 -52.14 -24.42
CA MET A 1 -31.89 -50.76 -24.93
C MET A 1 -32.09 -49.84 -23.72
N LYS A 2 -31.29 -48.77 -23.62
CA LYS A 2 -31.28 -47.69 -22.61
C LYS A 2 -30.56 -47.95 -21.28
N SER A 3 -29.28 -47.61 -21.34
CA SER A 3 -28.41 -47.04 -20.30
C SER A 3 -29.13 -45.99 -19.44
N ILE A 4 -28.72 -45.83 -18.17
CA ILE A 4 -28.55 -44.54 -17.48
C ILE A 4 -27.66 -44.78 -16.25
N ILE A 5 -26.43 -44.28 -16.34
CA ILE A 5 -25.49 -44.05 -15.23
C ILE A 5 -25.76 -42.62 -14.79
N HIS A 6 -26.09 -42.39 -13.52
CA HIS A 6 -26.07 -41.04 -12.94
C HIS A 6 -24.82 -40.87 -12.09
N LEU A 7 -23.80 -40.31 -12.74
CA LEU A 7 -22.62 -39.74 -12.13
C LEU A 7 -22.96 -38.28 -11.80
N THR A 8 -23.19 -37.96 -10.53
CA THR A 8 -23.41 -36.58 -10.09
C THR A 8 -22.05 -35.97 -9.75
N THR A 9 -21.47 -35.29 -10.75
CA THR A 9 -20.29 -34.44 -10.60
C THR A 9 -20.65 -33.25 -9.71
N ALA A 10 -20.08 -33.19 -8.51
CA ALA A 10 -20.10 -31.97 -7.70
C ALA A 10 -19.19 -30.93 -8.36
N LEU A 11 -19.80 -29.89 -8.95
CA LEU A 11 -19.09 -28.69 -9.36
C LEU A 11 -18.46 -28.05 -8.12
N ALA A 12 -17.13 -28.15 -7.99
CA ALA A 12 -16.37 -27.18 -7.24
C ALA A 12 -16.36 -25.89 -8.08
N LEU A 13 -17.38 -25.05 -7.89
CA LEU A 13 -17.26 -23.63 -8.20
C LEU A 13 -16.27 -23.06 -7.19
N GLY A 14 -14.99 -23.15 -7.52
CA GLY A 14 -13.99 -22.29 -6.90
C GLY A 14 -14.44 -20.86 -7.19
N ASN A 15 -14.82 -20.14 -6.15
CA ASN A 15 -14.79 -18.68 -6.20
C ASN A 15 -13.34 -18.34 -6.54
N PHE A 16 -13.08 -18.02 -7.81
CA PHE A 16 -11.92 -17.22 -8.15
C PHE A 16 -12.19 -15.88 -7.49
N ALA A 17 -11.78 -15.76 -6.23
CA ALA A 17 -11.54 -14.48 -5.63
C ALA A 17 -10.56 -13.80 -6.58
N TRP A 18 -11.06 -12.87 -7.37
CA TRP A 18 -10.24 -11.81 -7.92
C TRP A 18 -9.76 -11.03 -6.70
N SER A 19 -8.75 -11.55 -5.99
CA SER A 19 -7.75 -10.61 -5.48
C SER A 19 -7.13 -10.03 -6.74
N ALA A 20 -6.88 -8.73 -6.78
CA ALA A 20 -6.06 -8.15 -7.82
C ALA A 20 -4.63 -8.16 -7.27
N PRO A 21 -3.91 -9.30 -7.29
CA PRO A 21 -2.50 -9.29 -6.93
C PRO A 21 -1.81 -8.25 -7.82
N LEU A 22 -0.72 -7.68 -7.31
CA LEU A 22 0.12 -6.75 -8.08
C LEU A 22 0.20 -7.17 -9.54
N ASP A 23 -0.31 -6.33 -10.42
CA ASP A 23 -0.18 -6.50 -11.85
C ASP A 23 1.19 -5.96 -12.27
N THR A 24 2.12 -6.86 -12.54
CA THR A 24 3.49 -6.51 -12.91
C THR A 24 3.60 -5.98 -14.33
N GLN A 25 2.57 -6.16 -15.19
CA GLN A 25 2.58 -5.67 -16.57
C GLN A 25 2.40 -4.15 -16.65
N ILE A 26 1.84 -3.53 -15.61
CA ILE A 26 1.59 -2.08 -15.56
C ILE A 26 2.70 -1.30 -14.83
N VAL A 27 3.75 -1.99 -14.37
CA VAL A 27 4.90 -1.38 -13.68
C VAL A 27 6.09 -1.39 -14.62
N ALA A 28 6.75 -0.24 -14.80
CA ALA A 28 7.91 -0.14 -15.67
C ALA A 28 9.07 -1.03 -15.18
N ASP A 29 9.83 -1.60 -16.12
CA ASP A 29 11.00 -2.45 -15.83
C ASP A 29 12.15 -1.70 -15.11
N ASP A 30 12.24 -0.39 -15.31
CA ASP A 30 13.22 0.50 -14.69
C ASP A 30 12.80 1.06 -13.31
N ALA A 31 11.65 0.60 -12.77
CA ALA A 31 11.19 1.00 -11.45
C ALA A 31 12.24 0.69 -10.36
N LYS A 32 12.53 1.71 -9.54
CA LYS A 32 13.46 1.63 -8.40
C LYS A 32 12.74 1.40 -7.09
N TRP A 33 11.49 1.84 -6.99
CA TRP A 33 10.63 1.54 -5.87
C TRP A 33 9.20 1.33 -6.36
N LEU A 34 8.45 0.54 -5.60
CA LEU A 34 7.07 0.19 -5.88
C LEU A 34 6.32 0.03 -4.55
N ALA A 35 5.13 0.59 -4.46
CA ALA A 35 4.18 0.36 -3.39
C ALA A 35 2.85 -0.06 -4.02
N HIS A 36 2.22 -1.09 -3.46
CA HIS A 36 0.97 -1.64 -3.95
C HIS A 36 0.06 -1.98 -2.78
N LEU A 37 -1.20 -1.57 -2.92
CA LEU A 37 -2.28 -1.87 -1.99
C LEU A 37 -3.39 -2.57 -2.77
N ASP A 38 -3.59 -3.86 -2.48
CA ASP A 38 -4.73 -4.64 -2.96
C ASP A 38 -5.92 -4.32 -2.04
N MET A 39 -6.81 -3.45 -2.53
CA MET A 39 -7.94 -2.98 -1.75
C MET A 39 -9.00 -4.07 -1.61
N GLN A 40 -9.07 -5.04 -2.52
CA GLN A 40 -9.97 -6.18 -2.39
C GLN A 40 -9.50 -7.09 -1.26
N ALA A 41 -8.23 -7.49 -1.26
CA ALA A 41 -7.65 -8.27 -0.17
C ALA A 41 -7.70 -7.53 1.17
N LEU A 42 -7.52 -6.20 1.18
CA LEU A 42 -7.68 -5.40 2.39
C LEU A 42 -9.13 -5.46 2.90
N LYS A 43 -10.13 -5.18 2.05
CA LYS A 43 -11.55 -5.21 2.44
C LYS A 43 -11.99 -6.57 2.97
N ASP A 44 -11.44 -7.64 2.43
CA ASP A 44 -11.74 -9.01 2.85
C ASP A 44 -11.04 -9.41 4.16
N SER A 45 -10.07 -8.61 4.64
CA SER A 45 -9.37 -8.83 5.90
C SER A 45 -10.11 -8.24 7.10
N MET A 46 -9.91 -8.82 8.29
CA MET A 46 -10.46 -8.26 9.53
C MET A 46 -9.92 -6.85 9.80
N ILE A 47 -8.64 -6.61 9.50
CA ILE A 47 -8.02 -5.28 9.66
C ILE A 47 -8.68 -4.26 8.73
N GLY A 48 -8.92 -4.59 7.47
CA GLY A 48 -9.57 -3.67 6.54
C GLY A 48 -11.03 -3.41 6.89
N GLY A 49 -11.76 -4.41 7.39
CA GLY A 49 -13.09 -4.22 7.94
C GLY A 49 -13.11 -3.21 9.10
N PHE A 50 -12.15 -3.32 10.03
CA PHE A 50 -11.99 -2.36 11.11
C PHE A 50 -11.63 -0.95 10.60
N ALA A 51 -10.66 -0.84 9.69
CA ALA A 51 -10.24 0.44 9.13
C ALA A 51 -11.37 1.15 8.37
N LEU A 52 -12.15 0.41 7.57
CA LEU A 52 -13.29 0.96 6.84
C LEU A 52 -14.40 1.43 7.79
N ALA A 53 -14.67 0.68 8.86
CA ALA A 53 -15.63 1.10 9.88
C ALA A 53 -15.21 2.43 10.54
N ARG A 54 -13.92 2.59 10.86
CA ARG A 54 -13.38 3.82 11.43
C ARG A 54 -13.40 5.00 10.46
N ALA A 55 -13.03 4.79 9.20
CA ALA A 55 -13.12 5.83 8.18
C ALA A 55 -14.55 6.36 8.03
N LYS A 56 -15.56 5.48 8.10
CA LYS A 56 -16.98 5.88 8.08
C LYS A 56 -17.38 6.69 9.31
N GLU A 57 -16.93 6.27 10.49
CA GLU A 57 -17.21 7.00 11.73
C GLU A 57 -16.65 8.42 11.68
N GLU A 58 -15.41 8.57 11.21
CA GLU A 58 -14.74 9.87 11.14
C GLU A 58 -15.41 10.82 10.13
N ILE A 59 -15.72 10.32 8.94
CA ILE A 59 -16.43 11.12 7.94
C ILE A 59 -17.85 11.49 8.44
N ALA A 60 -18.50 10.61 9.22
CA ALA A 60 -19.77 10.92 9.84
C ALA A 60 -19.66 11.98 10.97
N LYS A 61 -18.50 12.12 11.62
CA LYS A 61 -18.23 13.21 12.58
C LYS A 61 -18.00 14.54 11.88
N GLU A 62 -17.38 14.53 10.70
CA GLU A 62 -17.13 15.73 9.85
C GLU A 62 -18.37 16.27 9.12
N ASN A 63 -19.59 15.83 9.48
CA ASN A 63 -20.89 16.14 8.86
C ASN A 63 -21.35 17.63 8.94
N GLY A 64 -20.43 18.58 8.92
CA GLY A 64 -20.66 19.97 8.52
C GLY A 64 -20.61 20.20 7.00
N THR A 65 -20.19 19.21 6.20
CA THR A 65 -20.05 19.36 4.74
C THR A 65 -21.22 18.68 3.98
N PRO A 66 -21.94 19.41 3.10
CA PRO A 66 -23.08 18.85 2.36
C PRO A 66 -22.66 18.00 1.14
N ILE A 67 -21.48 17.37 1.13
CA ILE A 67 -21.07 16.44 0.07
C ILE A 67 -21.11 15.05 0.69
N SER A 68 -22.19 14.32 0.46
CA SER A 68 -22.26 12.91 0.86
C SER A 68 -21.50 12.08 -0.17
N ILE A 69 -20.18 11.97 0.00
CA ILE A 69 -19.43 10.90 -0.65
C ILE A 69 -19.90 9.61 0.01
N ASP A 70 -20.52 8.74 -0.79
CA ASP A 70 -20.86 7.40 -0.34
C ASP A 70 -19.56 6.58 -0.26
N ILE A 71 -19.03 6.45 0.96
CA ILE A 71 -17.77 5.75 1.22
C ILE A 71 -17.89 4.27 0.86
N ASP A 72 -19.07 3.68 1.05
CA ASP A 72 -19.30 2.29 0.66
C ASP A 72 -19.15 2.13 -0.85
N LEU A 73 -19.73 3.07 -1.61
CA LEU A 73 -19.60 3.07 -3.05
C LEU A 73 -18.15 3.33 -3.50
N VAL A 74 -17.43 4.28 -2.88
CA VAL A 74 -16.02 4.54 -3.21
C VAL A 74 -15.16 3.33 -2.88
N ALA A 75 -15.37 2.71 -1.72
CA ALA A 75 -14.65 1.53 -1.29
C ALA A 75 -14.95 0.33 -2.18
N GLU A 76 -16.19 0.15 -2.63
CA GLU A 76 -16.60 -0.88 -3.59
C GLU A 76 -15.84 -0.72 -4.92
N GLU A 77 -15.81 0.50 -5.44
CA GLU A 77 -15.21 0.83 -6.73
C GLU A 77 -13.68 0.87 -6.71
N LEU A 78 -13.02 0.95 -5.56
CA LEU A 78 -11.57 0.95 -5.47
C LEU A 78 -11.04 -0.50 -5.37
N HIS A 79 -10.29 -0.94 -6.39
CA HIS A 79 -9.77 -2.30 -6.47
C HIS A 79 -8.31 -2.41 -6.04
N SER A 80 -7.46 -1.51 -6.50
CA SER A 80 -6.05 -1.48 -6.08
C SER A 80 -5.42 -0.13 -6.33
N VAL A 81 -4.39 0.18 -5.56
CA VAL A 81 -3.56 1.37 -5.74
C VAL A 81 -2.10 0.93 -5.88
N THR A 82 -1.45 1.32 -6.98
CA THR A 82 -0.05 0.99 -7.25
C THR A 82 0.71 2.27 -7.52
N ALA A 83 1.75 2.56 -6.74
CA ALA A 83 2.66 3.68 -6.96
C ALA A 83 4.05 3.14 -7.26
N TYR A 84 4.73 3.66 -8.27
CA TYR A 84 6.14 3.34 -8.49
C TYR A 84 6.91 4.54 -9.00
N GLY A 85 8.23 4.49 -8.87
CA GLY A 85 9.10 5.52 -9.42
C GLY A 85 10.45 4.98 -9.86
N THR A 86 11.10 5.73 -10.74
CA THR A 86 12.34 5.31 -11.42
C THR A 86 13.60 5.96 -10.82
N SER A 87 13.47 6.78 -9.78
CA SER A 87 14.59 7.34 -9.03
C SER A 87 14.27 7.63 -7.55
N PHE A 88 15.32 7.84 -6.76
CA PHE A 88 15.26 8.37 -5.38
C PHE A 88 15.79 9.81 -5.29
N ASP A 89 15.92 10.50 -6.41
CA ASP A 89 16.50 11.84 -6.46
C ASP A 89 15.62 12.87 -5.74
N LYS A 90 16.14 14.10 -5.56
CA LYS A 90 15.50 15.18 -4.80
C LYS A 90 14.14 15.64 -5.33
N GLU A 91 13.75 15.23 -6.54
CA GLU A 91 12.43 15.47 -7.13
C GLU A 91 11.78 14.13 -7.54
N PRO A 92 11.57 13.20 -6.58
CA PRO A 92 11.10 11.85 -6.90
C PRO A 92 9.64 11.86 -7.37
N ASP A 93 8.90 12.91 -7.02
CA ASP A 93 7.53 13.19 -7.42
C ASP A 93 7.38 13.49 -8.92
N LYS A 94 8.46 13.86 -9.61
CA LYS A 94 8.48 14.02 -11.09
C LYS A 94 8.88 12.76 -11.85
N SER A 95 9.30 11.72 -11.13
CA SER A 95 9.74 10.43 -11.69
C SER A 95 8.91 9.27 -11.16
N SER A 96 7.69 9.56 -10.71
CA SER A 96 6.77 8.58 -10.14
C SER A 96 5.38 8.69 -10.74
N VAL A 97 4.67 7.57 -10.68
CA VAL A 97 3.28 7.44 -11.13
C VAL A 97 2.47 6.71 -10.07
N LEU A 98 1.21 7.06 -9.98
CA LEU A 98 0.20 6.41 -9.15
C LEU A 98 -0.90 5.90 -10.07
N ILE A 99 -1.06 4.58 -10.12
CA ILE A 99 -2.07 3.87 -10.90
C ILE A 99 -3.14 3.37 -9.95
N VAL A 100 -4.38 3.76 -10.22
CA VAL A 100 -5.57 3.37 -9.46
C VAL A 100 -6.43 2.51 -10.36
N ARG A 101 -6.62 1.25 -9.99
CA ARG A 101 -7.58 0.35 -10.64
C ARG A 101 -8.92 0.48 -9.94
N THR A 102 -9.95 0.65 -10.74
CA THR A 102 -11.28 0.96 -10.27
C THR A 102 -12.36 0.12 -10.95
N GLY A 103 -13.57 0.14 -10.39
CA GLY A 103 -14.77 -0.37 -11.01
C GLY A 103 -15.36 0.60 -12.06
N PRO A 104 -16.43 0.16 -12.75
CA PRO A 104 -17.01 0.90 -13.88
C PRO A 104 -17.73 2.20 -13.50
N ARG A 105 -18.01 2.45 -12.21
CA ARG A 105 -18.73 3.64 -11.74
C ARG A 105 -17.81 4.70 -11.15
N ALA A 106 -16.56 4.35 -10.83
CA ALA A 106 -15.58 5.25 -10.22
C ALA A 106 -15.46 6.60 -10.94
N ARG A 107 -15.36 6.57 -12.27
CA ARG A 107 -15.27 7.79 -13.07
C ARG A 107 -16.48 8.70 -12.89
N SER A 108 -17.69 8.15 -12.94
CA SER A 108 -18.92 8.92 -12.73
C SER A 108 -19.03 9.49 -11.31
N ILE A 109 -18.53 8.76 -10.30
CA ILE A 109 -18.47 9.25 -8.91
C ILE A 109 -17.52 10.45 -8.82
N ILE A 110 -16.35 10.36 -9.43
CA ILE A 110 -15.35 11.45 -9.47
C ILE A 110 -15.92 12.67 -10.21
N ASP A 111 -16.54 12.47 -11.37
CA ASP A 111 -17.14 13.57 -12.15
C ASP A 111 -18.27 14.26 -11.36
N ALA A 112 -19.13 13.50 -10.69
CA ALA A 112 -20.18 14.05 -9.84
C ALA A 112 -19.60 14.83 -8.63
N TYR A 113 -18.52 14.31 -8.04
CA TYR A 113 -17.82 14.99 -6.95
C TYR A 113 -17.23 16.32 -7.41
N ILE A 114 -16.51 16.35 -8.54
CA ILE A 114 -15.93 17.56 -9.11
C ILE A 114 -17.02 18.60 -9.43
N ALA A 115 -18.10 18.19 -10.10
CA ALA A 115 -19.22 19.08 -10.41
C ALA A 115 -19.85 19.68 -9.13
N SER A 116 -19.97 18.88 -8.05
CA SER A 116 -20.47 19.35 -6.77
C SER A 116 -19.56 20.41 -6.12
N MET A 117 -18.24 20.26 -6.27
CA MET A 117 -17.26 21.24 -5.81
C MET A 117 -17.32 22.54 -6.61
N GLU A 118 -17.44 22.45 -7.95
CA GLU A 118 -17.56 23.62 -8.83
C GLU A 118 -18.79 24.46 -8.50
N MET A 119 -19.93 23.81 -8.23
CA MET A 119 -21.14 24.49 -7.79
C MET A 119 -20.98 25.20 -6.45
N LYS A 120 -20.23 24.62 -5.50
CA LYS A 120 -20.05 25.18 -4.15
C LYS A 120 -19.00 26.28 -4.07
N LEU A 121 -17.92 26.15 -4.84
CA LEU A 121 -16.79 27.07 -4.81
C LEU A 121 -16.91 28.17 -5.88
N GLU A 122 -18.10 28.36 -6.47
CA GLU A 122 -18.35 29.33 -7.56
C GLU A 122 -17.33 29.19 -8.71
N GLY A 123 -17.00 27.94 -9.07
CA GLY A 123 -16.00 27.63 -10.10
C GLY A 123 -14.54 27.78 -9.68
N LYS A 124 -14.24 28.10 -8.42
CA LYS A 124 -12.87 28.15 -7.88
C LYS A 124 -12.46 26.80 -7.30
N THR A 125 -12.49 25.75 -8.11
CA THR A 125 -11.93 24.47 -7.70
C THR A 125 -10.42 24.45 -7.92
N GLY A 126 -9.71 23.66 -7.11
CA GLY A 126 -8.32 23.31 -7.39
C GLY A 126 -8.18 22.32 -8.55
N ILE A 127 -9.26 21.94 -9.24
CA ILE A 127 -9.30 20.86 -10.23
C ILE A 127 -9.69 21.45 -11.57
N LYS A 128 -8.84 21.31 -12.59
CA LYS A 128 -9.10 21.80 -13.95
C LYS A 128 -9.10 20.63 -14.92
N ARG A 129 -10.13 20.49 -15.75
CA ARG A 129 -10.08 19.57 -16.89
C ARG A 129 -9.17 20.15 -17.99
N LEU A 130 -8.37 19.30 -18.61
CA LEU A 130 -7.48 19.66 -19.72
C LEU A 130 -8.03 19.08 -21.03
N ASP A 131 -8.44 19.95 -21.95
CA ASP A 131 -9.03 19.54 -23.24
C ASP A 131 -7.99 19.30 -24.34
N ASP A 132 -6.72 19.61 -24.09
CA ASP A 132 -5.60 19.50 -25.03
C ASP A 132 -4.86 18.15 -24.94
N LYS A 133 -5.37 17.20 -24.16
CA LYS A 133 -4.74 15.90 -23.89
C LYS A 133 -5.45 14.75 -24.62
N ALA A 134 -4.70 13.66 -24.85
CA ALA A 134 -5.21 12.47 -25.53
C ALA A 134 -6.27 11.71 -24.71
N TYR A 135 -6.22 11.86 -23.39
CA TYR A 135 -7.11 11.23 -22.43
C TYR A 135 -7.85 12.29 -21.61
N ASP A 136 -8.99 11.89 -21.04
CA ASP A 136 -9.68 12.69 -20.05
C ASP A 136 -8.78 12.93 -18.84
N THR A 137 -8.23 14.14 -18.79
CA THR A 137 -7.16 14.51 -17.88
C THR A 137 -7.59 15.68 -17.02
N TYR A 138 -7.33 15.56 -15.73
CA TYR A 138 -7.56 16.59 -14.73
C TYR A 138 -6.21 17.06 -14.17
N LEU A 139 -6.08 18.36 -13.96
CA LEU A 139 -4.98 19.00 -13.25
C LEU A 139 -5.47 19.42 -11.87
N ILE A 140 -4.99 18.72 -10.84
CA ILE A 140 -5.37 18.90 -9.43
C ILE A 140 -4.29 19.74 -8.74
N GLY A 141 -4.70 20.78 -8.04
CA GLY A 141 -3.83 21.70 -7.31
C GLY A 141 -2.85 22.49 -8.19
N ASN A 142 -3.01 22.47 -9.51
CA ASN A 142 -1.99 22.94 -10.47
C ASN A 142 -0.65 22.19 -10.38
N GLU A 143 -0.65 20.96 -9.85
CA GLU A 143 0.56 20.18 -9.59
C GLU A 143 0.47 18.74 -10.09
N VAL A 144 -0.68 18.08 -9.96
CA VAL A 144 -0.86 16.65 -10.25
C VAL A 144 -1.77 16.48 -11.45
N TYR A 145 -1.29 15.79 -12.47
CA TYR A 145 -2.12 15.30 -13.57
C TYR A 145 -2.76 13.97 -13.15
N ALA A 146 -4.03 13.79 -13.47
CA ALA A 146 -4.76 12.53 -13.32
C ALA A 146 -5.52 12.24 -14.62
N SER A 147 -5.18 11.16 -15.30
CA SER A 147 -5.70 10.78 -16.60
C SER A 147 -6.39 9.42 -16.52
N PHE A 148 -7.62 9.34 -17.03
CA PHE A 148 -8.31 8.07 -17.23
C PHE A 148 -7.86 7.47 -18.56
N LEU A 149 -6.90 6.54 -18.50
CA LEU A 149 -6.41 5.84 -19.68
C LEU A 149 -7.44 4.84 -20.21
N ARG A 150 -8.26 4.29 -19.30
CA ARG A 150 -9.42 3.43 -19.55
C ARG A 150 -10.48 3.70 -18.50
N ASP A 151 -11.69 3.16 -18.69
CA ASP A 151 -12.79 3.33 -17.72
C ASP A 151 -12.47 2.75 -16.33
N ASP A 152 -11.58 1.73 -16.26
CA ASP A 152 -11.18 1.02 -15.05
C ASP A 152 -9.82 1.45 -14.50
N LEU A 153 -9.13 2.39 -15.15
CA LEU A 153 -7.72 2.69 -14.88
C LEU A 153 -7.43 4.19 -14.93
N CYS A 154 -7.19 4.76 -13.76
CA CYS A 154 -6.73 6.14 -13.62
C CYS A 154 -5.23 6.15 -13.31
N VAL A 155 -4.47 6.98 -14.01
CA VAL A 155 -3.04 7.16 -13.79
C VAL A 155 -2.78 8.61 -13.45
N SER A 156 -1.98 8.85 -12.41
CA SER A 156 -1.64 10.19 -11.96
C SER A 156 -0.16 10.38 -11.69
N SER A 157 0.34 11.58 -11.93
CA SER A 157 1.73 11.97 -11.72
C SER A 157 1.84 13.49 -11.69
N LYS A 158 2.92 14.04 -11.10
CA LYS A 158 3.25 15.47 -11.27
C LYS A 158 3.85 15.79 -12.64
N SER A 159 4.14 14.77 -13.45
CA SER A 159 4.66 14.91 -14.81
C SER A 159 3.76 14.19 -15.80
N TYR A 160 3.18 14.94 -16.74
CA TYR A 160 2.37 14.35 -17.81
C TYR A 160 3.19 13.39 -18.69
N ASP A 161 4.47 13.69 -18.93
CA ASP A 161 5.40 12.79 -19.64
C ASP A 161 5.54 11.42 -18.95
N GLN A 162 5.39 11.37 -17.61
CA GLN A 162 5.39 10.09 -16.88
C GLN A 162 4.09 9.33 -17.06
N ILE A 163 2.96 10.02 -17.21
CA ILE A 163 1.68 9.37 -17.58
C ILE A 163 1.81 8.73 -18.97
N GLU A 164 2.40 9.43 -19.95
CA GLU A 164 2.62 8.87 -21.30
C GLU A 164 3.61 7.68 -21.30
N LYS A 165 4.62 7.70 -20.42
CA LYS A 165 5.51 6.53 -20.24
C LYS A 165 4.77 5.35 -19.61
N ALA A 166 4.01 5.58 -18.54
CA ALA A 166 3.22 4.54 -17.91
C ALA A 166 2.19 3.94 -18.88
N GLN A 167 1.56 4.77 -19.71
CA GLN A 167 0.67 4.32 -20.77
C GLN A 167 1.36 3.33 -21.72
N ARG A 168 2.55 3.66 -22.23
CA ARG A 168 3.31 2.75 -23.11
C ARG A 168 3.65 1.42 -22.44
N VAL A 169 3.93 1.42 -21.14
CA VAL A 169 4.11 0.17 -20.35
C VAL A 169 2.80 -0.62 -20.30
N ILE A 170 1.69 0.03 -19.95
CA ILE A 170 0.34 -0.57 -19.87
C ILE A 170 -0.12 -1.16 -21.21
N GLU A 171 0.25 -0.53 -22.32
CA GLU A 171 -0.06 -0.98 -23.69
C GLU A 171 0.90 -2.06 -24.21
N GLY A 172 1.94 -2.42 -23.44
CA GLY A 172 2.96 -3.39 -23.84
C GLY A 172 3.95 -2.87 -24.88
N GLU A 173 4.01 -1.54 -25.08
CA GLU A 173 4.94 -0.86 -25.99
C GLU A 173 6.29 -0.54 -25.35
N SER A 174 6.44 -0.79 -24.06
CA SER A 174 7.68 -0.60 -23.28
C SER A 174 7.85 -1.72 -22.26
N GLY A 175 9.08 -1.93 -21.79
CA GLY A 175 9.41 -2.98 -20.83
C GLY A 175 8.61 -2.83 -19.54
N ASN A 176 8.21 -3.96 -18.97
CA ASN A 176 7.46 -4.04 -17.73
C ASN A 176 8.14 -5.00 -16.74
N LEU A 177 7.70 -4.95 -15.48
CA LEU A 177 8.31 -5.70 -14.39
C LEU A 177 8.17 -7.22 -14.56
N GLU A 178 7.11 -7.72 -15.22
CA GLU A 178 6.91 -9.16 -15.47
C GLU A 178 8.01 -9.76 -16.35
N GLU A 179 8.43 -9.00 -17.37
CA GLU A 179 9.43 -9.44 -18.36
C GLU A 179 10.87 -9.09 -17.96
N SER A 180 11.05 -8.44 -16.81
CA SER A 180 12.35 -7.94 -16.35
C SER A 180 13.08 -8.91 -15.42
N ASP A 181 14.42 -8.87 -15.43
CA ASP A 181 15.27 -9.50 -14.40
C ASP A 181 15.37 -8.65 -13.11
N SER A 182 14.39 -7.78 -12.86
CA SER A 182 14.43 -6.83 -11.75
C SER A 182 14.41 -7.53 -10.39
N GLU A 183 15.36 -7.15 -9.52
CA GLU A 183 15.41 -7.62 -8.13
C GLU A 183 14.38 -6.90 -7.22
N LEU A 184 13.48 -6.10 -7.81
CA LEU A 184 12.48 -5.34 -7.06
C LEU A 184 11.46 -6.26 -6.37
N LEU A 185 11.18 -7.45 -6.88
CA LEU A 185 10.27 -8.39 -6.23
C LEU A 185 11.06 -9.56 -5.61
N ILE A 186 11.13 -9.56 -4.28
CA ILE A 186 11.49 -10.75 -3.51
C ILE A 186 10.20 -11.59 -3.38
N LYS A 187 10.33 -12.92 -3.28
CA LYS A 187 9.21 -13.88 -3.33
C LYS A 187 7.96 -13.41 -2.55
N ILE A 188 6.88 -13.13 -3.27
CA ILE A 188 5.61 -12.69 -2.67
C ILE A 188 4.78 -13.91 -2.28
N GLY A 189 4.49 -14.07 -0.98
CA GLY A 189 3.57 -15.09 -0.48
C GLY A 189 2.10 -14.73 -0.72
N ALA A 190 1.19 -15.70 -0.63
CA ALA A 190 -0.24 -15.42 -0.70
C ALA A 190 -0.76 -14.73 0.58
N GLY A 191 -1.89 -14.01 0.46
CA GLY A 191 -2.59 -13.40 1.60
C GLY A 191 -2.04 -12.04 2.05
N PHE A 192 -1.37 -11.31 1.16
CA PHE A 192 -1.00 -9.92 1.40
C PHE A 192 -2.05 -8.97 0.85
N PHE A 193 -2.18 -7.82 1.48
CA PHE A 193 -2.94 -6.70 0.95
C PHE A 193 -2.07 -5.48 0.71
N PHE A 194 -0.84 -5.44 1.26
CA PHE A 194 0.11 -4.37 1.02
C PHE A 194 1.50 -4.91 0.71
N LEU A 195 2.17 -4.26 -0.23
CA LEU A 195 3.53 -4.53 -0.66
C LEU A 195 4.24 -3.19 -0.85
N ALA A 196 5.44 -3.04 -0.31
CA ALA A 196 6.36 -1.96 -0.64
C ALA A 196 7.73 -2.55 -0.91
N THR A 197 8.43 -2.04 -1.92
CA THR A 197 9.76 -2.51 -2.28
C THR A 197 10.60 -1.40 -2.86
N ALA A 198 11.91 -1.53 -2.69
CA ALA A 198 12.91 -0.63 -3.21
C ALA A 198 14.18 -1.41 -3.58
N ASN A 199 14.83 -1.02 -4.67
CA ASN A 199 16.16 -1.48 -5.08
C ASN A 199 17.09 -0.27 -5.20
N GLY A 200 18.38 -0.43 -4.92
CA GLY A 200 19.37 0.65 -4.85
C GLY A 200 19.47 1.32 -3.48
N LEU A 201 19.08 0.62 -2.40
CA LEU A 201 19.16 1.14 -1.02
C LEU A 201 20.61 1.48 -0.60
N ASP A 202 21.59 0.76 -1.16
CA ASP A 202 23.02 1.00 -0.97
C ASP A 202 23.52 2.32 -1.59
N SER A 203 22.72 2.90 -2.48
CA SER A 203 23.04 4.10 -3.24
C SER A 203 22.24 5.33 -2.78
N ILE A 204 21.38 5.17 -1.76
CA ILE A 204 20.67 6.30 -1.15
C ILE A 204 21.67 7.17 -0.40
N GLY A 205 21.68 8.46 -0.71
CA GLY A 205 22.62 9.43 -0.15
C GLY A 205 22.47 9.65 1.36
N GLU A 206 21.64 10.62 1.75
CA GLU A 206 21.48 11.00 3.16
C GLU A 206 20.59 10.02 3.91
N VAL A 207 21.20 9.01 4.53
CA VAL A 207 20.53 8.07 5.42
C VAL A 207 20.83 8.43 6.88
N PRO A 208 19.81 8.56 7.76
CA PRO A 208 20.03 8.81 9.19
C PRO A 208 21.00 7.79 9.81
N PRO A 209 21.80 8.16 10.83
CA PRO A 209 22.76 7.25 11.44
C PRO A 209 22.16 5.91 11.89
N GLN A 210 20.91 5.93 12.37
CA GLN A 210 20.16 4.77 12.81
C GLN A 210 19.71 3.85 11.66
N ALA A 211 19.63 4.35 10.43
CA ALA A 211 19.24 3.61 9.23
C ALA A 211 20.44 3.22 8.34
N LYS A 212 21.68 3.56 8.70
CA LYS A 212 22.89 3.22 7.92
C LYS A 212 23.05 1.73 7.63
N ILE A 213 22.45 0.87 8.46
CA ILE A 213 22.45 -0.57 8.22
C ILE A 213 21.74 -0.94 6.91
N LEU A 214 20.73 -0.16 6.49
CA LEU A 214 20.01 -0.37 5.23
C LEU A 214 20.89 -0.12 4.01
N GLN A 215 21.94 0.71 4.13
CA GLN A 215 22.91 0.92 3.04
C GLN A 215 23.79 -0.32 2.78
N LYS A 216 23.74 -1.35 3.64
CA LYS A 216 24.36 -2.64 3.35
C LYS A 216 23.49 -3.54 2.47
N ALA A 217 22.19 -3.26 2.38
CA ALA A 217 21.26 -3.99 1.54
C ALA A 217 21.22 -3.38 0.13
N LYS A 218 21.07 -4.22 -0.89
CA LYS A 218 20.82 -3.78 -2.27
C LYS A 218 19.40 -3.26 -2.42
N GLY A 219 18.46 -3.95 -1.80
CA GLY A 219 17.04 -3.64 -1.84
C GLY A 219 16.32 -4.15 -0.61
N GLY A 220 15.05 -3.85 -0.53
CA GLY A 220 14.19 -4.30 0.55
C GLY A 220 12.75 -4.43 0.09
N GLN A 221 12.02 -5.35 0.68
CA GLN A 221 10.61 -5.59 0.44
C GLN A 221 9.90 -5.71 1.79
N LEU A 222 8.81 -4.98 1.95
CA LEU A 222 7.86 -5.09 3.06
C LEU A 222 6.53 -5.61 2.51
N VAL A 223 6.00 -6.66 3.11
CA VAL A 223 4.69 -7.23 2.78
C VAL A 223 3.85 -7.28 4.05
N LEU A 224 2.62 -6.77 3.98
CA LEU A 224 1.62 -6.88 5.06
C LEU A 224 0.41 -7.67 4.57
N GLY A 225 -0.10 -8.53 5.44
CA GLY A 225 -1.18 -9.43 5.09
C GLY A 225 -1.92 -10.01 6.27
N GLU A 226 -2.94 -10.81 5.98
CA GLU A 226 -3.73 -11.53 6.97
C GLU A 226 -3.91 -12.98 6.52
N ARG A 227 -3.78 -13.93 7.45
CA ARG A 227 -4.09 -15.34 7.21
C ARG A 227 -4.83 -15.92 8.40
N GLY A 228 -6.14 -16.14 8.24
CA GLY A 228 -6.98 -16.52 9.36
C GLY A 228 -6.96 -15.40 10.40
N GLU A 229 -6.69 -15.73 11.67
CA GLU A 229 -6.69 -14.74 12.76
C GLU A 229 -5.35 -14.02 12.98
N MET A 230 -4.37 -14.24 12.09
CA MET A 230 -3.01 -13.73 12.23
C MET A 230 -2.73 -12.64 11.20
N PHE A 231 -2.35 -11.47 11.69
CA PHE A 231 -1.68 -10.43 10.92
C PHE A 231 -0.25 -10.87 10.64
N ARG A 232 0.24 -10.62 9.43
CA ARG A 232 1.57 -11.04 8.98
C ARG A 232 2.35 -9.86 8.44
N VAL A 233 3.58 -9.74 8.88
CA VAL A 233 4.57 -8.81 8.34
C VAL A 233 5.75 -9.63 7.84
N ASN A 234 6.11 -9.47 6.58
CA ASN A 234 7.38 -9.97 6.05
C ASN A 234 8.22 -8.77 5.62
N LEU A 235 9.42 -8.66 6.17
CA LEU A 235 10.44 -7.72 5.73
C LEU A 235 11.61 -8.53 5.17
N ALA A 236 11.92 -8.39 3.89
CA ALA A 236 13.08 -9.01 3.27
C ALA A 236 14.08 -7.94 2.81
N LEU A 237 15.37 -8.18 3.02
CA LEU A 237 16.46 -7.34 2.55
C LEU A 237 17.34 -8.15 1.61
N SER A 238 17.52 -7.68 0.38
CA SER A 238 18.46 -8.31 -0.56
C SER A 238 19.89 -7.86 -0.27
N THR A 239 20.83 -8.79 -0.38
CA THR A 239 22.24 -8.58 -0.03
C THR A 239 23.15 -8.80 -1.22
N PRO A 240 24.33 -8.13 -1.26
CA PRO A 240 25.29 -8.33 -2.34
C PRO A 240 25.85 -9.76 -2.38
N ASP A 241 26.02 -10.38 -1.21
CA ASP A 241 26.62 -11.70 -1.04
C ASP A 241 26.21 -12.34 0.30
N ALA A 242 26.64 -13.59 0.48
CA ALA A 242 26.37 -14.40 1.67
C ALA A 242 27.05 -13.87 2.94
N GLU A 243 28.19 -13.17 2.81
CA GLU A 243 28.87 -12.59 3.97
C GLU A 243 28.03 -11.45 4.56
N VAL A 244 27.56 -10.54 3.71
CA VAL A 244 26.67 -9.44 4.11
C VAL A 244 25.34 -9.98 4.65
N SER A 245 24.79 -11.02 4.03
CA SER A 245 23.59 -11.72 4.52
C SER A 245 23.78 -12.21 5.96
N SER A 246 24.87 -12.95 6.21
CA SER A 246 25.18 -13.46 7.54
C SER A 246 25.48 -12.35 8.56
N GLN A 247 26.10 -11.24 8.13
CA GLN A 247 26.29 -10.08 8.99
C GLN A 247 24.94 -9.46 9.40
N LEU A 248 24.02 -9.23 8.45
CA LEU A 248 22.71 -8.66 8.72
C LEU A 248 21.88 -9.58 9.62
N SER A 249 21.79 -10.86 9.29
CA SER A 249 21.10 -11.89 10.08
C SER A 249 21.53 -11.87 11.56
N ARG A 250 22.84 -11.86 11.82
CA ARG A 250 23.38 -11.77 13.19
C ARG A 250 23.03 -10.47 13.91
N ILE A 251 23.00 -9.34 13.19
CA ILE A 251 22.61 -8.05 13.76
C ILE A 251 21.15 -8.08 14.19
N ILE A 252 20.24 -8.56 13.34
CA ILE A 252 18.84 -8.68 13.73
C ILE A 252 18.67 -9.67 14.88
N GLN A 253 19.26 -10.85 14.82
CA GLN A 253 19.20 -11.82 15.92
C GLN A 253 19.70 -11.21 17.24
N GLY A 254 20.75 -10.39 17.19
CA GLY A 254 21.22 -9.61 18.35
C GLY A 254 20.20 -8.61 18.86
N MET A 255 19.53 -7.85 17.99
CA MET A 255 18.47 -6.92 18.37
C MET A 255 17.27 -7.64 19.01
N VAL A 256 16.86 -8.77 18.44
CA VAL A 256 15.79 -9.62 18.97
C VAL A 256 16.15 -10.14 20.36
N ALA A 257 17.38 -10.64 20.53
CA ALA A 257 17.86 -11.10 21.82
C ALA A 257 17.85 -9.97 22.88
N LEU A 258 18.30 -8.76 22.50
CA LEU A 258 18.27 -7.59 23.39
C LEU A 258 16.84 -7.16 23.75
N ALA A 259 15.93 -7.13 22.77
CA ALA A 259 14.52 -6.81 23.01
C ALA A 259 13.86 -7.83 23.94
N SER A 260 14.13 -9.12 23.74
CA SER A 260 13.61 -10.19 24.61
C SER A 260 14.12 -10.09 26.06
N PHE A 261 15.30 -9.49 26.26
CA PHE A 261 15.89 -9.29 27.59
C PHE A 261 15.38 -8.02 28.28
N ALA A 262 15.14 -6.95 27.52
CA ALA A 262 14.80 -5.63 28.06
C ALA A 262 13.44 -5.57 28.78
N GLU A 263 12.48 -6.44 28.43
CA GLU A 263 11.12 -6.38 28.97
C GLU A 263 10.64 -7.70 29.57
N VAL A 264 11.23 -8.07 30.71
CA VAL A 264 10.65 -9.08 31.60
C VAL A 264 9.30 -8.54 32.13
N GLY A 265 8.19 -8.89 31.49
CA GLY A 265 6.83 -8.61 31.99
C GLY A 265 5.76 -8.19 30.96
N ASN A 266 6.11 -7.98 29.69
CA ASN A 266 5.15 -7.56 28.66
C ASN A 266 4.65 -8.73 27.80
N GLU A 267 3.40 -9.15 28.00
CA GLU A 267 2.79 -10.30 27.31
C GLU A 267 2.65 -10.08 25.79
N SER A 268 2.38 -8.85 25.35
CA SER A 268 2.27 -8.49 23.94
C SER A 268 3.62 -8.59 23.23
N LEU A 269 4.69 -8.12 23.88
CA LEU A 269 6.06 -8.24 23.35
C LEU A 269 6.52 -9.70 23.32
N ASN A 270 6.23 -10.47 24.36
CA ASN A 270 6.53 -11.91 24.38
C ASN A 270 5.83 -12.65 23.22
N THR A 271 4.58 -12.32 22.96
CA THR A 271 3.82 -12.88 21.83
C THR A 271 4.47 -12.51 20.49
N LEU A 272 4.90 -11.26 20.33
CA LEU A 272 5.61 -10.81 19.13
C LEU A 272 6.94 -11.56 18.94
N MET A 273 7.75 -11.70 20.00
CA MET A 273 9.05 -12.36 19.94
C MET A 273 8.93 -13.86 19.66
N ASN A 274 7.92 -14.53 20.21
CA ASN A 274 7.68 -15.96 19.99
C ASN A 274 7.23 -16.28 18.55
N ASN A 275 6.68 -15.30 17.84
CA ASN A 275 6.19 -15.44 16.46
C ASN A 275 7.06 -14.67 15.45
N LEU A 276 8.26 -14.28 15.87
CA LEU A 276 9.28 -13.74 14.99
C LEU A 276 10.16 -14.87 14.48
N ASP A 277 10.27 -14.98 13.16
CA ASP A 277 11.15 -15.90 12.49
C ASP A 277 12.11 -15.13 11.58
N VAL A 278 13.38 -15.57 11.57
CA VAL A 278 14.45 -14.95 10.78
C VAL A 278 15.01 -15.98 9.83
N GLU A 279 14.79 -15.79 8.54
CA GLU A 279 15.34 -16.66 7.49
C GLU A 279 16.53 -15.99 6.82
N GLU A 280 17.60 -16.75 6.60
CA GLU A 280 18.82 -16.31 5.93
C GLU A 280 19.08 -17.20 4.70
N THR A 281 19.41 -16.55 3.58
CA THR A 281 19.95 -17.20 2.39
C THR A 281 21.17 -16.44 1.89
N ASP A 282 21.86 -16.95 0.86
CA ASP A 282 23.04 -16.29 0.28
C ASP A 282 22.75 -14.88 -0.29
N ARG A 283 21.48 -14.58 -0.63
CA ARG A 283 21.10 -13.33 -1.33
C ARG A 283 20.07 -12.47 -0.61
N TYR A 284 19.50 -12.95 0.49
CA TYR A 284 18.55 -12.16 1.27
C TYR A 284 18.47 -12.65 2.72
N VAL A 285 18.11 -11.72 3.59
CA VAL A 285 17.67 -11.98 4.97
C VAL A 285 16.22 -11.54 5.08
N SER A 286 15.35 -12.36 5.66
CA SER A 286 13.95 -12.01 5.88
C SER A 286 13.51 -12.17 7.33
N PHE A 287 12.56 -11.32 7.72
CA PHE A 287 11.96 -11.23 9.04
C PHE A 287 10.47 -11.44 8.88
N ASN A 288 9.98 -12.53 9.43
CA ASN A 288 8.57 -12.90 9.43
C ASN A 288 8.02 -12.66 10.83
N ILE A 289 7.00 -11.84 10.94
CA ILE A 289 6.27 -11.61 12.18
C ILE A 289 4.83 -12.04 11.95
N GLU A 290 4.31 -12.86 12.85
CA GLU A 290 2.88 -13.15 12.93
C GLU A 290 2.32 -12.66 14.27
N TYR A 291 1.20 -11.95 14.24
CA TYR A 291 0.58 -11.39 15.44
C TYR A 291 -0.94 -11.52 15.39
N PRO A 292 -1.63 -11.92 16.48
CA PRO A 292 -3.08 -12.03 16.49
C PRO A 292 -3.74 -10.68 16.16
N VAL A 293 -4.66 -10.66 15.20
CA VAL A 293 -5.34 -9.43 14.75
C VAL A 293 -6.08 -8.74 15.92
N VAL A 294 -6.70 -9.53 16.80
CA VAL A 294 -7.38 -9.01 18.01
C VAL A 294 -6.40 -8.26 18.92
N GLY A 295 -5.17 -8.78 19.07
CA GLY A 295 -4.14 -8.08 19.84
C GLY A 295 -3.77 -6.74 19.21
N LEU A 296 -3.71 -6.68 17.87
CA LEU A 296 -3.38 -5.45 17.15
C LEU A 296 -4.45 -4.38 17.37
N PHE A 297 -5.73 -4.75 17.38
CA PHE A 297 -6.82 -3.82 17.68
C PHE A 297 -6.72 -3.22 19.08
N ASN A 298 -6.34 -4.02 20.07
CA ASN A 298 -6.16 -3.53 21.44
C ASN A 298 -5.02 -2.49 21.51
N ILE A 299 -3.92 -2.72 20.78
CA ILE A 299 -2.81 -1.77 20.69
C ILE A 299 -3.27 -0.46 20.01
N LEU A 300 -3.97 -0.57 18.89
CA LEU A 300 -4.45 0.60 18.14
C LEU A 300 -5.45 1.44 18.97
N GLN A 301 -6.37 0.79 19.68
CA GLN A 301 -7.32 1.47 20.58
C GLN A 301 -6.59 2.16 21.73
N ALA A 302 -5.61 1.49 22.36
CA ALA A 302 -4.86 2.09 23.46
C ALA A 302 -4.06 3.34 23.04
N LEU A 303 -3.56 3.38 21.80
CA LEU A 303 -2.87 4.56 21.26
C LEU A 303 -3.83 5.72 20.99
N GLU A 304 -5.06 5.42 20.56
CA GLU A 304 -6.13 6.41 20.34
C GLU A 304 -6.59 7.01 21.68
N ASP A 305 -6.85 6.17 22.68
CA ASP A 305 -7.23 6.61 24.03
C ASP A 305 -6.17 7.51 24.68
N GLN A 306 -4.88 7.22 24.45
CA GLN A 306 -3.79 8.08 24.94
C GLN A 306 -3.81 9.45 24.27
N LYS A 307 -4.03 9.49 22.95
CA LYS A 307 -4.07 10.75 22.19
C LYS A 307 -5.24 11.64 22.62
N ASP A 308 -6.41 11.06 22.84
CA ASP A 308 -7.59 11.80 23.32
C ASP A 308 -7.40 12.34 24.75
N SER A 309 -6.68 11.60 25.60
CA SER A 309 -6.36 12.06 26.95
C SER A 309 -5.39 13.24 26.98
N GLU A 310 -4.37 13.25 26.11
CA GLU A 310 -3.39 14.35 25.98
C GLU A 310 -4.02 15.63 25.40
N GLU A 311 -4.99 15.53 24.48
CA GLU A 311 -5.72 16.71 23.96
C GLU A 311 -6.70 17.31 24.98
N SER A 312 -7.17 16.53 25.96
CA SER A 312 -8.11 16.99 27.00
C SER A 312 -7.46 17.74 28.18
N GLU A 313 -6.14 17.70 28.33
CA GLU A 313 -5.39 18.31 29.45
C GLU A 313 -4.82 19.71 29.14
N VAL A 314 -5.08 20.32 27.98
CA VAL A 314 -4.66 21.71 27.72
C VAL A 314 -5.43 22.66 28.65
N PRO A 315 -4.78 23.33 29.63
CA PRO A 315 -5.49 24.22 30.53
C PRO A 315 -5.95 25.44 29.75
N VAL A 316 -7.24 25.75 29.82
CA VAL A 316 -7.78 27.06 29.44
C VAL A 316 -7.06 28.09 30.32
N ALA A 317 -6.09 28.79 29.75
CA ALA A 317 -5.45 29.92 30.40
C ALA A 317 -6.54 30.98 30.63
N ASN A 318 -6.92 31.17 31.90
CA ASN A 318 -7.78 32.26 32.32
C ASN A 318 -7.16 33.59 31.88
N GLU A 319 -7.75 34.22 30.87
CA GLU A 319 -7.65 35.67 30.67
C GLU A 319 -8.49 36.35 31.77
N GLU A 320 -7.85 36.73 32.87
CA GLU A 320 -8.32 37.85 33.69
C GLU A 320 -7.38 39.04 33.45
N ALA A 321 -7.94 40.09 32.84
CA ALA A 321 -7.44 41.46 32.83
C ALA A 321 -8.51 42.38 33.41
#